data_AF-A0AAN6WXK3-F1
#
_entry.id   AF-A0AAN6WXK3-F1
#
_cell.length_a   1.000
_cell.length_b   1.000
_cell.length_c   1.000
_cell.angle_alpha   90.00
_cell.angle_beta   90.00
_cell.angle_gamma   90.00
#
_symmetry.space_group_name_H-M   'P 1'
#
loop_
_entity.id
_entity.type
_entity.pdbx_description
1 polymer ?
#
loop_
_entity_poly.entity_id
_entity_poly.type
_entity_poly.pdbx_seq_one_letter_code
_entity_poly.pdbx_strand_id
1 'polypeptide(L)'
;MSLPVSVTKLPLILHLLIETPASLSFLLKPHSQLPGASPEAVLILRNFGGLLLSTNILTLLFLYRGTGKEEDDGLTALVEICLGTYHFWPIHRAWRRMNGSRLSSAKREERKERENTNGKGNGYNGWSQNGNGKRMEKKEEKAPLGGPKVHFVVHVVCLVALLGVGISSL
;
A
#
# COMPACT_ATOMS: atom_id res chain seq x y z
N MET A 1 1.49 -9.70 -34.52
CA MET A 1 0.10 -10.11 -34.22
C MET A 1 -0.17 -9.79 -32.76
N SER A 2 -0.99 -8.78 -32.51
CA SER A 2 -1.41 -8.35 -31.17
C SER A 2 -2.47 -9.31 -30.64
N LEU A 3 -2.19 -9.99 -29.54
CA LEU A 3 -3.18 -10.82 -28.85
C LEU A 3 -4.15 -9.91 -28.09
N PRO A 4 -5.48 -10.05 -28.26
CA PRO A 4 -6.42 -9.49 -27.30
C PRO A 4 -6.13 -10.15 -25.95
N VAL A 5 -5.78 -9.35 -24.95
CA VAL A 5 -5.66 -9.85 -23.57
C VAL A 5 -7.03 -10.37 -23.17
N SER A 6 -7.14 -11.67 -22.88
CA SER A 6 -8.39 -12.24 -22.38
C SER A 6 -8.79 -11.53 -21.09
N VAL A 7 -10.07 -11.17 -20.98
CA VAL A 7 -10.64 -10.47 -19.82
C VAL A 7 -10.41 -11.28 -18.54
N THR A 8 -10.38 -12.61 -18.64
CA THR A 8 -10.10 -13.52 -17.51
C THR A 8 -8.68 -13.40 -16.98
N LYS A 9 -7.73 -12.87 -17.77
CA LYS A 9 -6.34 -12.67 -17.33
C LYS A 9 -6.04 -11.27 -16.80
N LEU A 10 -7.01 -10.35 -16.91
CA LEU A 10 -6.85 -8.99 -16.38
C LEU A 10 -6.54 -8.96 -14.87
N PRO A 11 -7.17 -9.79 -14.01
CA PRO A 11 -6.83 -9.83 -12.59
C PRO A 11 -5.35 -10.17 -12.33
N LEU A 12 -4.82 -11.18 -13.02
CA LEU A 12 -3.41 -11.58 -12.94
C LEU A 12 -2.46 -10.47 -13.43
N ILE A 13 -2.82 -9.76 -14.51
CA ILE A 13 -2.05 -8.62 -15.02
C ILE A 13 -2.06 -7.47 -14.02
N LEU A 14 -3.23 -7.13 -13.46
CA LEU A 14 -3.35 -6.09 -12.45
C LEU A 14 -2.52 -6.42 -11.21
N HIS A 15 -2.62 -7.65 -10.71
CA HIS A 15 -1.80 -8.12 -9.59
C HIS A 15 -0.31 -7.92 -9.89
N LEU A 16 0.17 -8.42 -11.04
CA LEU A 16 1.56 -8.29 -11.46
C LEU A 16 2.03 -6.83 -11.52
N LEU A 17 1.24 -5.94 -12.13
CA LEU A 17 1.60 -4.52 -12.28
C LEU A 17 1.64 -3.77 -10.94
N ILE A 18 0.77 -4.13 -10.01
CA ILE A 18 0.68 -3.48 -8.69
C ILE A 18 1.76 -4.03 -7.74
N GLU A 19 1.97 -5.34 -7.73
CA GLU A 19 2.87 -5.99 -6.78
C GLU A 19 4.34 -5.97 -7.25
N THR A 20 4.64 -5.76 -8.53
CA THR A 20 6.03 -5.59 -9.01
C THR A 20 6.75 -4.38 -8.39
N PRO A 21 6.23 -3.14 -8.46
CA PRO A 21 6.90 -2.00 -7.81
C PRO A 21 6.94 -2.16 -6.28
N ALA A 22 5.93 -2.81 -5.69
CA ALA A 22 5.93 -3.12 -4.26
C ALA A 22 7.06 -4.09 -3.90
N SER A 23 7.16 -5.24 -4.56
CA SER A 23 8.17 -6.27 -4.30
C SER A 23 9.59 -5.70 -4.43
N LEU A 24 9.84 -4.94 -5.50
CA LEU A 24 11.12 -4.27 -5.72
C LEU A 24 11.40 -3.23 -4.65
N SER A 25 10.40 -2.50 -4.16
CA SER A 25 10.60 -1.56 -3.06
C SER A 25 10.98 -2.26 -1.76
N PHE A 26 10.36 -3.40 -1.42
CA PHE A 26 10.72 -4.16 -0.21
C PHE A 26 12.12 -4.78 -0.32
N LEU A 27 12.51 -5.26 -1.51
CA LEU A 27 13.83 -5.85 -1.77
C LEU A 27 14.95 -4.80 -1.77
N LEU A 28 14.77 -3.74 -2.56
CA LEU A 28 15.85 -2.80 -2.89
C LEU A 28 15.88 -1.57 -1.98
N LYS A 29 14.72 -1.18 -1.40
CA LYS A 29 14.57 0.03 -0.58
C LYS A 29 13.78 -0.21 0.72
N PRO A 30 14.20 -1.17 1.58
CA PRO A 30 13.45 -1.54 2.79
C PRO A 30 13.27 -0.37 3.78
N HIS A 31 14.24 0.55 3.87
CA HIS A 31 14.13 1.73 4.74
C HIS A 31 13.03 2.72 4.30
N SER A 32 12.65 2.72 3.02
CA SER A 32 11.51 3.50 2.54
C SER A 32 10.16 2.88 2.95
N GLN A 33 10.15 1.57 3.27
CA GLN A 33 8.96 0.87 3.77
C GLN A 33 8.79 1.01 5.28
N LEU A 34 9.91 1.00 6.00
CA LEU A 34 9.95 1.20 7.45
C LEU A 34 11.15 2.08 7.84
N PRO A 35 10.96 3.41 7.98
CA PRO A 35 12.00 4.30 8.44
C PRO A 35 12.48 3.92 9.85
N GLY A 36 13.79 3.90 10.07
CA GLY A 36 14.38 3.51 11.36
C GLY A 36 14.33 2.02 11.69
N ALA A 37 14.06 1.15 10.70
CA ALA A 37 14.08 -0.30 10.89
C ALA A 37 15.43 -0.81 11.41
N SER A 38 15.40 -1.75 12.36
CA SER A 38 16.58 -2.50 12.80
C SER A 38 17.13 -3.40 11.67
N PRO A 39 18.38 -3.89 11.77
CA PRO A 39 18.94 -4.82 10.78
C PRO A 39 18.07 -6.07 10.57
N GLU A 40 17.49 -6.62 11.63
CA GLU A 40 16.62 -7.79 11.59
C GLU A 40 15.30 -7.47 10.86
N ALA A 41 14.71 -6.31 11.14
CA ALA A 41 13.53 -5.84 10.44
C ALA A 41 13.80 -5.64 8.94
N VAL A 42 14.99 -5.18 8.56
CA VAL A 42 15.40 -5.06 7.15
C VAL A 42 15.45 -6.43 6.46
N LEU A 43 15.97 -7.46 7.13
CA LEU A 43 15.99 -8.83 6.59
C LEU A 43 14.57 -9.37 6.39
N ILE A 44 13.68 -9.13 7.35
CA ILE A 44 12.26 -9.51 7.26
C ILE A 44 11.58 -8.81 6.08
N LEU A 45 11.81 -7.50 5.91
CA LEU A 45 11.26 -6.74 4.77
C LEU A 45 11.74 -7.27 3.42
N ARG A 46 13.04 -7.63 3.31
CA ARG A 46 13.57 -8.25 2.10
C ARG A 46 12.97 -9.63 1.84
N ASN A 47 12.76 -10.43 2.87
CA ASN A 47 12.08 -11.72 2.74
C ASN A 47 10.63 -11.55 2.23
N PHE A 48 9.90 -10.57 2.74
CA PHE A 48 8.58 -10.22 2.21
C PHE A 48 8.62 -9.73 0.76
N GLY A 49 9.64 -8.95 0.39
CA GLY A 49 9.86 -8.54 -0.99
C GLY A 49 10.14 -9.73 -1.92
N GLY A 50 10.92 -10.71 -1.47
CA GLY A 50 11.18 -11.95 -2.19
C GLY A 50 9.92 -12.80 -2.36
N LEU A 51 9.08 -12.90 -1.32
CA LEU A 51 7.78 -13.57 -1.38
C LEU A 51 6.86 -12.91 -2.43
N LEU A 52 6.74 -11.59 -2.42
CA LEU A 52 5.98 -10.83 -3.42
C LEU A 52 6.55 -11.00 -4.84
N LEU A 53 7.88 -11.06 -4.99
CA LEU A 53 8.48 -11.33 -6.28
C LEU A 53 8.17 -12.75 -6.76
N SER A 54 8.13 -13.73 -5.86
CA SER A 54 7.74 -15.10 -6.19
C SER A 54 6.29 -15.19 -6.66
N THR A 55 5.35 -14.45 -6.05
CA THR A 55 3.97 -14.38 -6.54
C THR A 55 3.90 -13.71 -7.90
N ASN A 56 4.70 -12.66 -8.17
CA ASN A 56 4.80 -12.05 -9.49
C ASN A 56 5.27 -13.04 -10.57
N ILE A 57 6.30 -13.85 -10.26
CA ILE A 57 6.78 -14.92 -11.15
C ILE A 57 5.67 -15.95 -11.39
N LEU A 58 4.92 -16.34 -10.36
CA LEU A 58 3.78 -17.25 -10.50
C LEU A 58 2.73 -16.67 -11.47
N THR A 59 2.31 -15.41 -11.29
CA THR A 59 1.42 -14.73 -12.24
C THR A 59 1.98 -14.71 -13.66
N LEU A 60 3.27 -14.41 -13.85
CA LEU A 60 3.90 -14.43 -15.17
C LEU A 60 3.83 -15.80 -15.83
N LEU A 61 4.07 -16.88 -15.06
CA LEU A 61 3.97 -18.25 -15.57
C LEU A 61 2.55 -18.56 -16.02
N PHE A 62 1.51 -18.20 -15.25
CA PHE A 62 0.11 -18.42 -15.65
C PHE A 62 -0.31 -17.56 -16.86
N LEU A 63 0.17 -16.32 -16.93
CA LEU A 63 -0.05 -15.45 -18.09
C LEU A 63 0.61 -16.03 -19.36
N TYR A 64 1.84 -16.52 -19.24
CA TYR A 64 2.58 -17.15 -20.33
C TYR A 64 1.96 -18.48 -20.77
N ARG A 65 1.53 -19.30 -19.80
CA ARG A 65 0.94 -20.63 -20.02
C ARG A 65 -0.30 -20.56 -20.91
N GLY A 66 -1.17 -19.56 -20.72
CA GLY A 66 -2.42 -19.44 -21.47
C GLY A 66 -2.27 -18.93 -22.92
N THR A 67 -1.19 -19.28 -23.62
CA THR A 67 -1.08 -19.10 -25.09
C THR A 67 -1.37 -20.40 -25.87
N GLY A 68 -1.64 -21.51 -25.16
CA GLY A 68 -2.10 -22.78 -25.72
C GLY A 68 -3.61 -23.01 -25.54
N LYS A 69 -4.17 -23.90 -26.37
CA LYS A 69 -5.61 -24.17 -26.61
C LYS A 69 -6.46 -24.72 -25.45
N GLU A 70 -6.01 -24.62 -24.21
CA GLU A 70 -6.82 -24.94 -23.02
C GLU A 70 -6.89 -23.71 -22.13
N GLU A 71 -7.83 -22.82 -22.48
CA GLU A 71 -8.27 -21.70 -21.65
C GLU A 71 -9.13 -22.25 -20.50
N ASP A 72 -8.83 -21.84 -19.28
CA ASP A 72 -9.44 -22.28 -18.01
C ASP A 72 -9.16 -23.73 -17.60
N ASP A 73 -8.01 -23.93 -16.95
CA ASP A 73 -7.89 -25.02 -15.99
C ASP A 73 -8.26 -24.51 -14.60
N GLY A 74 -8.99 -25.31 -13.82
CA GLY A 74 -9.36 -24.96 -12.44
C GLY A 74 -8.15 -24.64 -11.54
N LEU A 75 -6.93 -25.00 -11.95
CA LEU A 75 -5.70 -24.58 -11.28
C LEU A 75 -5.48 -23.06 -11.34
N THR A 76 -5.72 -22.42 -12.49
CA THR A 76 -5.61 -20.96 -12.63
C THR A 76 -6.60 -20.28 -11.68
N ALA A 77 -7.84 -20.77 -11.65
CA ALA A 77 -8.88 -20.29 -10.74
C ALA A 77 -8.49 -20.43 -9.25
N LEU A 78 -7.95 -21.58 -8.85
CA LEU A 78 -7.45 -21.81 -7.48
C LEU A 78 -6.28 -20.89 -7.13
N VAL A 79 -5.38 -20.61 -8.07
CA VAL A 79 -4.26 -19.69 -7.87
C VAL A 79 -4.76 -18.26 -7.75
N GLU A 80 -5.72 -17.83 -8.57
CA GLU A 80 -6.35 -16.51 -8.44
C GLU A 80 -7.04 -16.34 -7.09
N ILE A 81 -7.74 -17.36 -6.60
CA ILE A 81 -8.34 -17.33 -5.26
C ILE A 81 -7.26 -17.17 -4.19
N CYS A 82 -6.19 -17.98 -4.25
CA CYS A 82 -5.06 -17.88 -3.33
C CYS A 82 -4.43 -16.49 -3.35
N LEU A 83 -4.12 -15.94 -4.53
CA LEU A 83 -3.55 -14.59 -4.69
C LEU A 83 -4.53 -13.51 -4.20
N GLY A 84 -5.82 -13.71 -4.43
CA GLY A 84 -6.89 -12.84 -3.93
C GLY A 84 -6.84 -12.73 -2.40
N THR A 85 -6.74 -13.86 -1.68
CA THR A 85 -6.72 -13.85 -0.20
C THR A 85 -5.54 -13.06 0.39
N TYR A 86 -4.41 -12.97 -0.30
CA TYR A 86 -3.28 -12.15 0.15
C TYR A 86 -3.68 -10.68 0.37
N HIS A 87 -4.56 -10.13 -0.48
CA HIS A 87 -4.91 -8.72 -0.46
C HIS A 87 -5.73 -8.28 0.77
N PHE A 88 -6.26 -9.20 1.57
CA PHE A 88 -6.88 -8.86 2.86
C PHE A 88 -5.93 -8.13 3.82
N TRP A 89 -4.64 -8.51 3.85
CA TRP A 89 -3.67 -7.92 4.77
C TRP A 89 -3.28 -6.48 4.40
N PRO A 90 -2.94 -6.17 3.13
CA PRO A 90 -2.75 -4.80 2.67
C PRO A 90 -3.97 -3.90 2.89
N ILE A 91 -5.20 -4.41 2.67
CA ILE A 91 -6.46 -3.70 2.95
C ILE A 91 -6.57 -3.36 4.43
N HIS A 92 -6.41 -4.36 5.30
CA HIS A 92 -6.46 -4.16 6.75
C HIS A 92 -5.38 -3.15 7.22
N ARG A 93 -4.15 -3.26 6.71
CA ARG A 93 -3.05 -2.32 7.01
C ARG A 93 -3.39 -0.89 6.60
N ALA A 94 -3.94 -0.70 5.41
CA ALA A 94 -4.34 0.63 4.93
C ALA A 94 -5.50 1.21 5.76
N TRP A 95 -6.49 0.39 6.09
CA TRP A 95 -7.62 0.78 6.94
C TRP A 95 -7.17 1.22 8.34
N ARG A 96 -6.28 0.46 8.99
CA ARG A 96 -5.68 0.82 10.29
C ARG A 96 -4.96 2.18 10.23
N ARG A 97 -4.23 2.46 9.15
CA ARG A 97 -3.55 3.76 8.95
C ARG A 97 -4.54 4.91 8.77
N MET A 98 -5.59 4.71 7.99
CA MET A 98 -6.65 5.71 7.80
C MET A 98 -7.32 6.06 9.13
N ASN A 99 -7.67 5.06 9.94
CA ASN A 99 -8.31 5.29 11.23
C ASN A 99 -7.37 5.96 12.25
N GLY A 100 -6.09 5.59 12.28
CA GLY A 100 -5.10 6.26 13.14
C GLY A 100 -4.91 7.74 12.80
N SER A 101 -4.89 8.10 11.51
CA SER A 101 -4.77 9.49 11.06
C SER A 101 -5.98 10.37 11.40
N ARG A 102 -7.19 9.78 11.40
CA ARG A 102 -8.41 10.48 11.84
C ARG A 102 -8.34 10.82 13.32
N LEU A 103 -7.90 9.85 14.14
CA LEU A 103 -7.79 10.04 15.58
C LEU A 103 -6.74 11.10 15.95
N SER A 104 -5.58 11.11 15.27
CA SER A 104 -4.56 12.12 15.51
C SER A 104 -4.99 13.52 15.08
N SER A 105 -5.78 13.63 14.01
CA SER A 105 -6.35 14.90 13.54
C SER A 105 -7.37 15.44 14.54
N ALA A 106 -8.30 14.61 15.01
CA ALA A 106 -9.28 14.97 16.03
C ALA A 106 -8.61 15.45 17.33
N LYS A 107 -7.60 14.71 17.82
CA LYS A 107 -6.84 15.11 19.03
C LYS A 107 -6.10 16.45 18.85
N ARG A 108 -5.65 16.76 17.63
CA ARG A 108 -4.97 18.01 17.31
C ARG A 108 -5.96 19.19 17.22
N GLU A 109 -7.18 18.95 16.74
CA GLU A 109 -8.27 19.92 16.75
C GLU A 109 -8.71 20.23 18.19
N GLU A 110 -8.93 19.20 19.02
CA GLU A 110 -9.25 19.38 20.45
C GLU A 110 -8.17 20.17 21.20
N ARG A 111 -6.88 19.89 20.94
CA ARG A 111 -5.79 20.65 21.54
C ARG A 111 -5.83 22.14 21.15
N LYS A 112 -6.08 22.45 19.87
CA LYS A 112 -6.18 23.83 19.40
C LYS A 112 -7.37 24.56 20.02
N GLU A 113 -8.49 23.86 20.18
CA GLU A 113 -9.68 24.41 20.84
C GLU A 113 -9.39 24.74 22.31
N ARG A 114 -8.76 23.82 23.05
CA ARG A 114 -8.32 24.07 24.44
C ARG A 114 -7.36 25.26 24.56
N GLU A 115 -6.39 25.38 23.65
CA GLU A 115 -5.45 26.52 23.62
C GLU A 115 -6.19 27.84 23.33
N ASN A 116 -7.19 27.84 22.44
CA ASN A 116 -8.01 29.01 22.12
C ASN A 116 -8.94 29.41 23.27
N THR A 117 -9.53 28.45 23.99
CA THR A 117 -10.36 28.73 25.17
C THR A 117 -9.55 29.24 26.36
N ASN A 118 -8.35 28.70 26.59
CA ASN A 118 -7.48 29.17 27.67
C ASN A 118 -6.81 30.53 27.36
N GLY A 119 -6.58 30.83 26.07
CA GLY A 119 -6.00 32.10 25.62
C GLY A 119 -6.89 33.33 25.79
N LYS A 120 -8.21 33.15 25.98
CA LYS A 120 -9.15 34.27 26.23
C LYS A 120 -9.15 34.79 27.67
N GLY A 121 -8.35 34.19 28.57
CA GLY A 121 -8.37 34.49 30.01
C GLY A 121 -7.17 35.26 30.58
N ASN A 122 -6.15 35.63 29.80
CA ASN A 122 -5.00 36.34 30.39
C ASN A 122 -4.41 37.37 29.43
N GLY A 123 -4.82 38.63 29.61
CA GLY A 123 -4.14 39.79 29.04
C GLY A 123 -2.81 40.01 29.75
N TYR A 124 -1.76 39.37 29.27
CA TYR A 124 -0.38 39.77 29.54
C TYR A 124 0.33 40.05 28.22
N ASN A 125 0.50 41.34 27.94
CA ASN A 125 1.41 41.85 26.92
C ASN A 125 2.84 41.59 27.42
N GLY A 126 3.51 40.60 26.83
CA GLY A 126 4.77 40.08 27.36
C GLY A 126 5.75 39.62 26.29
N TRP A 127 6.46 40.59 25.71
CA TRP A 127 7.81 40.53 25.16
C TRP A 127 8.09 39.75 23.86
N SER A 128 8.66 40.54 22.94
CA SER A 128 9.38 40.18 21.72
C SER A 128 10.39 39.04 21.92
N GLN A 129 10.19 37.93 21.22
CA GLN A 129 11.25 36.95 20.97
C GLN A 129 11.99 37.30 19.68
N ASN A 130 13.12 37.96 19.87
CA ASN A 130 14.18 38.02 18.88
C ASN A 130 14.85 36.64 18.87
N GLY A 131 14.49 35.81 17.89
CA GLY A 131 14.99 34.44 17.75
C GLY A 131 15.34 34.17 16.30
N ASN A 132 16.63 34.31 15.97
CA ASN A 132 17.21 33.93 14.69
C ASN A 132 17.20 32.39 14.57
N GLY A 133 16.01 31.82 14.45
CA GLY A 133 15.80 30.40 14.23
C GLY A 133 15.97 30.12 12.75
N LYS A 134 17.14 29.60 12.36
CA LYS A 134 17.34 28.98 11.05
C LYS A 134 16.21 27.97 10.84
N ARG A 135 15.25 28.36 9.99
CA ARG A 135 14.15 27.53 9.52
C ARG A 135 14.80 26.30 8.88
N MET A 136 14.85 25.20 9.62
CA MET A 136 15.17 23.88 9.07
C MET A 136 14.22 23.70 7.90
N GLU A 137 14.76 23.84 6.70
CA GLU A 137 14.09 23.57 5.45
C GLU A 137 13.62 22.13 5.55
N LYS A 138 12.32 21.99 5.82
CA LYS A 138 11.65 20.71 5.93
C LYS A 138 11.73 20.15 4.52
N LYS A 139 12.77 19.36 4.22
CA LYS A 139 12.87 18.62 2.96
C LYS A 139 11.49 18.00 2.76
N GLU A 140 10.79 18.46 1.72
CA GLU A 140 9.58 17.83 1.25
C GLU A 140 9.99 16.42 0.83
N GLU A 141 9.98 15.52 1.79
CA GLU A 141 9.97 14.09 1.54
C GLU A 141 8.71 13.87 0.74
N LYS A 142 8.87 13.81 -0.59
CA LYS A 142 7.79 13.61 -1.55
C LYS A 142 6.95 12.47 -1.00
N ALA A 143 5.72 12.78 -0.58
CA ALA A 143 4.83 11.79 -0.02
C ALA A 143 4.82 10.59 -0.98
N PRO A 144 5.06 9.36 -0.49
CA PRO A 144 5.08 8.20 -1.37
C PRO A 144 3.80 8.19 -2.20
N LEU A 145 3.96 8.04 -3.52
CA LEU A 145 2.85 8.02 -4.48
C LEU A 145 1.81 7.01 -3.98
N GLY A 146 0.60 7.50 -3.70
CA GLY A 146 -0.51 6.70 -3.17
C GLY A 146 -0.56 6.67 -1.64
N GLY A 147 -1.24 7.65 -1.04
CA GLY A 147 -1.55 7.62 0.40
C GLY A 147 -2.42 6.42 0.81
N PRO A 148 -2.68 6.23 2.12
CA PRO A 148 -3.40 5.05 2.63
C PRO A 148 -4.74 4.76 1.93
N LYS A 149 -5.46 5.80 1.47
CA LYS A 149 -6.70 5.66 0.71
C LYS A 149 -6.49 4.99 -0.65
N VAL A 150 -5.48 5.42 -1.41
CA VAL A 150 -5.19 4.86 -2.73
C VAL A 150 -4.78 3.40 -2.58
N HIS A 151 -3.90 3.11 -1.62
CA HIS A 151 -3.48 1.75 -1.31
C HIS A 151 -4.67 0.84 -0.96
N PHE A 152 -5.62 1.34 -0.15
CA PHE A 152 -6.85 0.61 0.17
C PHE A 152 -7.67 0.29 -1.08
N VAL A 153 -7.96 1.29 -1.92
CA VAL A 153 -8.79 1.11 -3.13
C VAL A 153 -8.13 0.11 -4.09
N VAL A 154 -6.83 0.27 -4.35
CA VAL A 154 -6.08 -0.61 -5.26
C VAL A 154 -6.17 -2.07 -4.83
N HIS A 155 -5.95 -2.37 -3.55
CA HIS A 155 -6.01 -3.75 -3.08
C HIS A 155 -7.44 -4.30 -2.98
N VAL A 156 -8.46 -3.46 -2.73
CA VAL A 156 -9.87 -3.89 -2.83
C VAL A 156 -10.21 -4.29 -4.27
N VAL A 157 -9.77 -3.51 -5.27
CA VAL A 157 -9.97 -3.83 -6.68
C VAL A 157 -9.28 -5.15 -7.04
N CYS A 158 -8.02 -5.34 -6.64
CA CYS A 158 -7.33 -6.62 -6.86
C CYS A 158 -8.03 -7.80 -6.19
N LEU A 159 -8.46 -7.64 -4.93
CA LEU A 159 -9.18 -8.68 -4.19
C LEU A 159 -10.45 -9.11 -4.94
N VAL A 160 -11.29 -8.14 -5.30
CA VAL A 160 -12.57 -8.41 -5.99
C VAL A 160 -12.33 -9.01 -7.37
N ALA A 161 -11.35 -8.51 -8.13
CA ALA A 161 -11.05 -9.03 -9.46
C ALA A 161 -10.54 -10.48 -9.42
N LEU A 162 -9.57 -10.79 -8.56
CA LEU A 162 -8.98 -12.13 -8.44
C LEU A 162 -9.97 -13.14 -7.86
N LEU A 163 -10.69 -12.79 -6.78
CA LEU A 163 -11.72 -13.68 -6.23
C LEU A 163 -12.91 -13.84 -7.18
N GLY A 164 -13.32 -12.75 -7.84
CA GLY A 164 -14.46 -12.78 -8.75
C GLY A 164 -14.22 -13.72 -9.92
N VAL A 165 -13.08 -13.58 -10.62
CA VAL A 165 -12.74 -14.46 -11.74
C VAL A 165 -12.47 -15.88 -11.25
N GLY A 166 -11.64 -16.05 -10.21
CA GLY A 166 -11.30 -17.37 -9.69
C GLY A 166 -12.51 -18.16 -9.18
N ILE A 167 -13.50 -17.52 -8.54
CA ILE A 167 -14.73 -18.20 -8.11
C ILE A 167 -15.64 -18.49 -9.32
N SER A 168 -15.70 -17.60 -10.32
CA SER A 168 -16.54 -17.82 -11.51
C SER A 168 -16.02 -18.89 -12.47
N SER A 169 -14.71 -19.19 -12.40
CA SER A 169 -14.02 -20.18 -13.24
C SER A 169 -13.79 -21.54 -12.54
N LEU A 170 -14.35 -21.73 -11.33
CA LEU A 170 -14.42 -23.03 -10.63
C LEU A 170 -15.70 -23.80 -10.99
#